data_AF-A0A444Y0U3-F1
#
_entry.id   AF-A0A444Y0U3-F1
#
_cell.length_a   1.000
_cell.length_b   1.000
_cell.length_c   1.000
_cell.angle_alpha   90.00
_cell.angle_beta   90.00
_cell.angle_gamma   90.00
#
_symmetry.space_group_name_H-M   'P 1'
#
loop_
_entity.id
_entity.type
_entity.pdbx_description
1 polymer ?
#
loop_
_entity_poly.entity_id
_entity_poly.type
_entity_poly.pdbx_seq_one_letter_code
_entity_poly.pdbx_strand_id
1 'polypeptide(L)'
;MISFLFAGPTSYAPVIEAAIDIVEKNHGQFHVLVIIADGQVTRSVNTEDGELSPQEQKTIKAIVDASEYPLAIILVGVGDGPWEDMQKFDDKIPARGFDNFQFVNFTGIMSKNIGPSEKEAAFALAALMEIPFQYKATVEFGILGRVRGRAKKIVPKPPPVPYSRPAPPVHVMSNAQTSTADDRNQTACPVCLTNAKELAFGCGHMTCRDCATRLSNCPICRERITSRLRVFTG
;
A
#
# COMPACT_ATOMS: atom_id res chain seq x y z
N MET A 1 5.14 -14.55 -8.66
CA MET A 1 5.02 -13.17 -8.15
C MET A 1 3.59 -13.01 -7.63
N ILE A 2 3.38 -12.45 -6.43
CA ILE A 2 2.02 -12.04 -6.02
C ILE A 2 1.67 -10.85 -6.92
N SER A 3 0.65 -10.99 -7.75
CA SER A 3 0.18 -9.92 -8.61
C SER A 3 -0.94 -9.18 -7.90
N PHE A 4 -0.73 -7.92 -7.57
CA PHE A 4 -1.80 -7.04 -7.10
C PHE A 4 -2.42 -6.36 -8.31
N LEU A 5 -3.76 -6.41 -8.40
CA LEU A 5 -4.50 -5.51 -9.26
C LEU A 5 -4.83 -4.27 -8.42
N PHE A 6 -4.24 -3.13 -8.77
CA PHE A 6 -4.63 -1.86 -8.14
C PHE A 6 -6.08 -1.56 -8.49
N ALA A 7 -6.87 -1.24 -7.46
CA ALA A 7 -8.29 -0.99 -7.56
C ALA A 7 -8.68 0.19 -6.66
N GLY A 8 -9.95 0.57 -6.70
CA GLY A 8 -10.52 1.61 -5.84
C GLY A 8 -11.98 1.31 -5.51
N PRO A 9 -12.69 2.26 -4.85
CA PRO A 9 -12.21 3.57 -4.40
C PRO A 9 -11.35 3.50 -3.13
N THR A 10 -10.61 4.57 -2.85
CA THR A 10 -9.71 4.70 -1.69
C THR A 10 -10.49 5.16 -0.46
N SER A 11 -10.40 4.39 0.63
CA SER A 11 -10.88 4.76 1.97
C SER A 11 -9.94 4.17 3.02
N TYR A 12 -9.60 4.95 4.05
CA TYR A 12 -8.75 4.47 5.14
C TYR A 12 -9.55 3.82 6.27
N ALA A 13 -10.88 3.88 6.23
CA ALA A 13 -11.73 3.28 7.26
C ALA A 13 -11.40 1.80 7.54
N PRO A 14 -11.22 0.91 6.53
CA PRO A 14 -10.96 -0.50 6.81
C PRO A 14 -9.63 -0.76 7.55
N VAL A 15 -8.57 0.00 7.24
CA VAL A 15 -7.27 -0.16 7.90
C VAL A 15 -7.28 0.43 9.31
N ILE A 16 -8.00 1.53 9.52
CA ILE A 16 -8.20 2.13 10.85
C ILE A 16 -9.04 1.22 11.73
N GLU A 17 -10.16 0.67 11.22
CA GLU A 17 -10.98 -0.31 11.94
C GLU A 17 -10.18 -1.57 12.32
N ALA A 18 -9.28 -2.03 11.44
CA ALA A 18 -8.38 -3.14 11.76
C ALA A 18 -7.39 -2.79 12.87
N ALA A 19 -6.85 -1.56 12.89
CA ALA A 19 -5.95 -1.10 13.95
C ALA A 19 -6.67 -0.99 15.30
N ILE A 20 -7.92 -0.50 15.33
CA ILE A 20 -8.76 -0.48 16.53
C ILE A 20 -8.93 -1.89 17.10
N ASP A 21 -9.27 -2.86 16.25
CA ASP A 21 -9.42 -4.27 16.66
C ASP A 21 -8.10 -4.85 17.20
N ILE A 22 -6.95 -4.50 16.61
CA ILE A 22 -5.62 -4.88 17.12
C ILE A 22 -5.36 -4.29 18.51
N VAL A 23 -5.65 -3.00 18.71
CA VAL A 23 -5.50 -2.34 20.03
C VAL A 23 -6.36 -3.02 21.09
N GLU A 24 -7.59 -3.38 20.74
CA GLU A 24 -8.50 -4.07 21.66
C GLU A 24 -8.02 -5.49 21.99
N LYS A 25 -7.55 -6.25 20.99
CA LYS A 25 -6.92 -7.57 21.17
C LYS A 25 -5.65 -7.51 22.01
N ASN A 26 -4.91 -6.40 21.94
CA ASN A 26 -3.70 -6.16 22.70
C ASN A 26 -3.98 -5.45 24.04
N HIS A 27 -5.19 -5.62 24.59
CA HIS A 27 -5.58 -5.14 25.92
C HIS A 27 -5.42 -3.63 26.12
N GLY A 28 -5.63 -2.83 25.07
CA GLY A 28 -5.52 -1.37 25.15
C GLY A 28 -4.09 -0.86 25.28
N GLN A 29 -3.08 -1.60 24.80
CA GLN A 29 -1.74 -1.05 24.64
C GLN A 29 -1.73 0.09 23.61
N PHE A 30 -0.86 1.08 23.80
CA PHE A 30 -0.71 2.17 22.85
C PHE A 30 -0.12 1.70 21.54
N HIS A 31 -0.76 2.04 20.41
CA HIS A 31 -0.28 1.73 19.07
C HIS A 31 -0.19 2.97 18.21
N VAL A 32 0.71 2.94 17.24
CA VAL A 32 0.81 3.93 16.16
C VAL A 32 0.55 3.22 14.85
N LEU A 33 -0.53 3.58 14.16
CA LEU A 33 -0.83 3.13 12.82
C LEU A 33 -0.15 4.07 11.81
N VAL A 34 0.74 3.54 10.98
CA VAL A 34 1.35 4.30 9.87
C VAL A 34 0.72 3.85 8.56
N ILE A 35 0.03 4.76 7.87
CA ILE A 35 -0.59 4.53 6.57
C ILE A 35 0.27 5.24 5.52
N ILE A 36 0.74 4.51 4.51
CA ILE A 36 1.45 5.09 3.35
C ILE A 36 0.48 5.11 2.18
N ALA A 37 0.23 6.28 1.60
CA ALA A 37 -0.74 6.43 0.52
C ALA A 37 -0.28 7.48 -0.51
N ASP A 38 -0.70 7.29 -1.76
CA ASP A 38 -0.30 8.10 -2.92
C ASP A 38 -1.28 9.22 -3.29
N GLY A 39 -2.43 9.29 -2.64
CA GLY A 39 -3.45 10.30 -2.94
C GLY A 39 -4.51 10.47 -1.86
N GLN A 40 -5.43 11.39 -2.12
CA GLN A 40 -6.55 11.65 -1.23
C GLN A 40 -7.58 10.51 -1.23
N VAL A 41 -8.34 10.42 -0.14
CA VAL A 41 -9.56 9.59 -0.09
C VAL A 41 -10.46 9.98 -1.27
N THR A 42 -11.03 9.00 -1.98
CA THR A 42 -11.73 9.25 -3.25
C THR A 42 -12.84 10.29 -3.07
N ARG A 43 -12.71 11.47 -3.70
CA ARG A 43 -13.77 12.48 -3.78
C ARG A 43 -14.80 12.06 -4.84
N SER A 44 -16.06 12.43 -4.64
CA SER A 44 -17.07 12.23 -5.70
C SER A 44 -16.91 13.33 -6.74
N VAL A 45 -17.03 13.00 -8.02
CA VAL A 45 -17.10 14.01 -9.10
C VAL A 45 -18.38 14.86 -9.03
N ASN A 46 -19.36 14.45 -8.21
CA ASN A 46 -20.65 15.12 -8.06
C ASN A 46 -20.81 15.87 -6.72
N THR A 47 -19.80 15.92 -5.85
CA THR A 47 -19.89 16.69 -4.60
C THR A 47 -19.59 18.15 -4.88
N GLU A 48 -20.52 19.04 -4.51
CA GLU A 48 -20.31 20.49 -4.53
C GLU A 48 -19.13 20.88 -3.61
N ASP A 49 -18.55 22.06 -3.83
CA ASP A 49 -17.47 22.59 -3.01
C ASP A 49 -17.89 22.61 -1.52
N GLY A 50 -17.31 21.69 -0.73
CA GLY A 50 -17.56 21.57 0.71
C GLY A 50 -18.21 20.26 1.15
N GLU A 51 -18.81 19.47 0.25
CA GLU A 51 -19.39 18.17 0.61
C GLU A 51 -18.35 17.05 0.64
N LEU A 52 -18.50 16.14 1.61
CA LEU A 52 -17.64 14.97 1.78
C LEU A 52 -18.16 13.78 0.96
N SER A 53 -17.27 13.06 0.29
CA SER A 53 -17.62 11.82 -0.37
C SER A 53 -18.00 10.72 0.65
N PRO A 54 -18.68 9.64 0.22
CA PRO A 54 -18.94 8.49 1.09
C PRO A 54 -17.66 7.87 1.68
N GLN A 55 -16.54 7.93 0.95
CA GLN A 55 -15.25 7.41 1.42
C GLN A 55 -14.59 8.35 2.43
N GLU A 56 -14.68 9.67 2.21
CA GLU A 56 -14.20 10.69 3.15
C GLU A 56 -14.98 10.59 4.46
N GLN A 57 -16.31 10.53 4.40
CA GLN A 57 -17.18 10.39 5.57
C GLN A 57 -16.86 9.14 6.38
N LYS A 58 -16.66 7.99 5.72
CA LYS A 58 -16.27 6.74 6.40
C LYS A 58 -14.90 6.85 7.06
N THR A 59 -13.96 7.50 6.39
CA THR A 59 -12.60 7.70 6.92
C THR A 59 -12.62 8.61 8.14
N ILE A 60 -13.31 9.75 8.07
CA ILE A 60 -13.49 10.67 9.21
C ILE A 60 -14.15 9.93 10.37
N LYS A 61 -15.22 9.18 10.11
CA LYS A 61 -15.89 8.40 11.16
C LYS A 61 -14.91 7.41 11.82
N ALA A 62 -14.11 6.70 11.03
CA ALA A 62 -13.16 5.74 11.57
C ALA A 62 -12.07 6.43 12.42
N ILE A 63 -11.62 7.64 12.06
CA ILE A 63 -10.67 8.42 12.88
C ILE A 63 -11.31 8.85 14.20
N VAL A 64 -12.57 9.33 14.16
CA VAL A 64 -13.34 9.67 15.38
C VAL A 64 -13.50 8.43 16.27
N ASP A 65 -13.93 7.31 15.71
CA ASP A 65 -14.06 6.05 16.45
C ASP A 65 -12.70 5.60 17.03
N ALA A 66 -11.59 5.79 16.30
CA ALA A 66 -10.24 5.47 16.75
C ALA A 66 -9.78 6.33 17.94
N SER A 67 -10.27 7.56 18.07
CA SER A 67 -9.92 8.45 19.19
C SER A 67 -10.47 7.96 20.55
N GLU A 68 -11.37 6.98 20.53
CA GLU A 68 -11.78 6.25 21.73
C GLU A 68 -10.74 5.22 22.20
N TYR A 69 -9.70 4.94 21.43
CA TYR A 69 -8.70 3.90 21.74
C TYR A 69 -7.32 4.54 21.91
N PRO A 70 -6.38 3.86 22.61
CA PRO A 70 -4.99 4.31 22.68
C PRO A 70 -4.28 4.06 21.33
N LEU A 71 -4.71 4.80 20.30
CA LEU A 71 -4.30 4.65 18.92
C LEU A 71 -4.01 6.03 18.32
N ALA A 72 -2.76 6.22 17.90
CA ALA A 72 -2.33 7.31 17.05
C ALA A 72 -2.29 6.87 15.59
N ILE A 73 -2.58 7.78 14.66
CA ILE A 73 -2.59 7.51 13.22
C ILE A 73 -1.65 8.52 12.54
N ILE A 74 -0.72 8.02 11.73
CA ILE A 74 0.15 8.84 10.88
C ILE A 74 -0.15 8.49 9.43
N LEU A 75 -0.60 9.46 8.64
CA LEU A 75 -0.75 9.35 7.20
C LEU A 75 0.47 9.94 6.50
N VAL A 76 1.24 9.09 5.83
CA VAL A 76 2.42 9.45 5.04
C VAL A 76 2.03 9.54 3.57
N GLY A 77 1.96 10.77 3.05
CA GLY A 77 1.66 11.05 1.65
C GLY A 77 2.91 10.93 0.76
N VAL A 78 2.86 10.07 -0.24
CA VAL A 78 3.91 9.86 -1.25
C VAL A 78 3.40 10.20 -2.65
N GLY A 79 4.28 10.56 -3.58
CA GLY A 79 3.86 11.03 -4.91
C GLY A 79 3.42 12.50 -4.94
N ASP A 80 2.72 12.88 -6.00
CA ASP A 80 2.58 14.27 -6.42
C ASP A 80 1.46 15.05 -5.69
N GLY A 81 0.54 14.36 -5.00
CA GLY A 81 -0.62 14.98 -4.36
C GLY A 81 -1.84 15.11 -5.29
N PRO A 82 -2.78 16.04 -5.05
CA PRO A 82 -2.73 17.19 -4.11
C PRO A 82 -2.87 16.80 -2.63
N TRP A 83 -2.24 17.57 -1.73
CA TRP A 83 -2.20 17.31 -0.28
C TRP A 83 -2.92 18.37 0.57
N GLU A 84 -3.42 19.43 -0.07
CA GLU A 84 -4.06 20.58 0.57
C GLU A 84 -5.29 20.16 1.37
N ASP A 85 -6.10 19.23 0.86
CA ASP A 85 -7.26 18.74 1.61
C ASP A 85 -6.88 17.76 2.70
N MET A 86 -5.71 17.12 2.64
CA MET A 86 -5.20 16.26 3.71
C MET A 86 -4.71 17.10 4.89
N GLN A 87 -4.15 18.29 4.64
CA GLN A 87 -3.86 19.27 5.70
C GLN A 87 -5.15 19.82 6.32
N LYS A 88 -6.16 20.14 5.50
CA LYS A 88 -7.49 20.58 5.99
C LYS A 88 -8.32 19.45 6.59
N PHE A 89 -7.90 18.19 6.44
CA PHE A 89 -8.65 17.05 6.95
C PHE A 89 -8.65 17.05 8.47
N ASP A 90 -7.57 17.52 9.08
CA ASP A 90 -7.45 17.63 10.53
C ASP A 90 -8.45 18.62 11.12
N ASP A 91 -8.61 19.79 10.49
CA ASP A 91 -9.61 20.81 10.84
C ASP A 91 -11.07 20.31 10.70
N LYS A 92 -11.30 19.26 9.91
CA LYS A 92 -12.63 18.69 9.61
C LYS A 92 -13.06 17.57 10.56
N ILE A 93 -12.30 17.27 11.61
CA ILE A 93 -12.61 16.19 12.57
C ILE A 93 -12.95 16.77 13.96
N PRO A 94 -14.09 17.48 14.13
CA PRO A 94 -14.38 18.21 15.37
C PRO A 94 -14.81 17.32 16.54
N ALA A 95 -15.22 16.07 16.29
CA ALA A 95 -15.89 15.21 17.29
C ALA A 95 -14.99 14.15 17.95
N ARG A 96 -13.66 14.21 17.76
CA ARG A 96 -12.72 13.24 18.32
C ARG A 96 -12.42 13.50 19.80
N GLY A 97 -12.20 12.42 20.57
CA GLY A 97 -11.90 12.49 22.01
C GLY A 97 -10.54 13.12 22.32
N PHE A 98 -9.59 13.00 21.39
CA PHE A 98 -8.32 13.71 21.37
C PHE A 98 -7.81 13.78 19.94
N ASP A 99 -6.86 14.68 19.68
CA ASP A 99 -6.20 14.74 18.39
C ASP A 99 -5.29 13.52 18.19
N ASN A 100 -5.72 12.56 17.36
CA ASN A 100 -5.08 11.26 17.19
C ASN A 100 -4.59 11.01 15.76
N PHE A 101 -4.54 12.03 14.91
CA PHE A 101 -4.25 11.89 13.48
C PHE A 101 -3.24 12.94 13.03
N GLN A 102 -2.16 12.50 12.38
CA GLN A 102 -1.11 13.37 11.84
C GLN A 102 -0.90 13.10 10.35
N PHE A 103 -0.77 14.14 9.54
CA PHE A 103 -0.42 14.03 8.12
C PHE A 103 1.02 14.50 7.85
N VAL A 104 1.77 13.71 7.06
CA VAL A 104 3.16 14.00 6.67
C VAL A 104 3.31 13.92 5.15
N ASN A 105 3.67 15.04 4.52
CA ASN A 105 4.03 15.07 3.11
C ASN A 105 5.47 14.57 2.91
N PHE A 106 5.64 13.27 2.72
CA PHE A 106 6.97 12.64 2.56
C PHE A 106 7.67 13.15 1.30
N THR A 107 6.98 13.21 0.16
CA THR A 107 7.55 13.72 -1.10
C THR A 107 8.10 15.13 -0.93
N GLY A 108 7.34 16.01 -0.26
CA GLY A 108 7.74 17.39 0.01
C GLY A 108 8.94 17.53 0.95
N ILE A 109 9.12 16.60 1.90
CA ILE A 109 10.32 16.57 2.75
C ILE A 109 11.52 16.07 1.93
N MET A 110 11.33 14.99 1.16
CA MET A 110 12.39 14.34 0.40
C MET A 110 12.87 15.15 -0.80
N SER A 111 12.06 16.09 -1.30
CA SER A 111 12.42 17.00 -2.40
C SER A 111 13.31 18.17 -1.99
N LYS A 112 13.46 18.45 -0.68
CA LYS A 112 14.30 19.55 -0.18
C LYS A 112 15.77 19.38 -0.60
N ASN A 113 16.45 20.49 -0.87
CA ASN A 113 17.88 20.48 -1.22
C ASN A 113 18.77 20.50 0.04
N ILE A 114 18.71 19.43 0.83
CA ILE A 114 19.44 19.23 2.09
C ILE A 114 20.06 17.83 2.14
N GLY A 115 20.90 17.53 3.14
CA GLY A 115 21.58 16.23 3.24
C GLY A 115 20.59 15.06 3.45
N PRO A 116 20.90 13.83 2.99
CA PRO A 116 20.01 12.66 3.18
C PRO A 116 19.62 12.41 4.64
N SER A 117 20.59 12.48 5.57
CA SER A 117 20.34 12.32 7.00
C SER A 117 19.44 13.42 7.57
N GLU A 118 19.54 14.65 7.07
CA GLU A 118 18.68 15.76 7.47
C GLU A 118 17.25 15.57 6.96
N LYS A 119 17.06 14.98 5.78
CA LYS A 119 15.73 14.60 5.27
C LYS A 119 15.08 13.51 6.12
N GLU A 120 15.84 12.49 6.48
CA GLU A 120 15.37 11.41 7.36
C GLU A 120 14.99 11.95 8.74
N ALA A 121 15.83 12.81 9.33
CA ALA A 121 15.54 13.46 10.61
C ALA A 121 14.31 14.37 10.51
N ALA A 122 14.17 15.15 9.43
CA ALA A 122 13.00 15.99 9.20
C ALA A 122 11.72 15.17 9.04
N PHE A 123 11.78 14.03 8.34
CA PHE A 123 10.64 13.11 8.22
C PHE A 123 10.28 12.49 9.56
N ALA A 124 11.27 11.96 10.30
CA ALA A 124 11.05 11.37 11.62
C ALA A 124 10.44 12.38 12.60
N LEU A 125 10.94 13.62 12.61
CA LEU A 125 10.39 14.69 13.43
C LEU A 125 8.94 14.99 13.03
N ALA A 126 8.66 15.19 11.75
CA ALA A 126 7.31 15.49 11.27
C ALA A 126 6.30 14.37 11.58
N ALA A 127 6.73 13.10 11.49
CA ALA A 127 5.90 11.95 11.79
C ALA A 127 5.67 11.75 13.30
N LEU A 128 6.68 12.02 14.13
CA LEU A 128 6.65 11.65 15.55
C LEU A 128 6.38 12.81 16.51
N MET A 129 6.37 14.06 16.04
CA MET A 129 6.25 15.23 16.92
C MET A 129 4.97 15.26 17.76
N GLU A 130 3.89 14.62 17.30
CA GLU A 130 2.61 14.57 18.05
C GLU A 130 2.47 13.33 18.93
N ILE A 131 3.24 12.28 18.68
CA ILE A 131 3.11 10.99 19.38
C ILE A 131 3.25 11.12 20.91
N PRO A 132 4.22 11.90 21.46
CA PRO A 132 4.30 12.09 22.90
C PRO A 132 3.04 12.71 23.51
N PHE A 133 2.43 13.69 22.84
CA PHE A 133 1.22 14.36 23.30
C PHE A 133 0.00 13.44 23.18
N GLN A 134 -0.11 12.70 22.08
CA GLN A 134 -1.14 11.69 21.85
C GLN A 134 -1.08 10.58 22.91
N TYR A 135 0.11 10.05 23.19
CA TYR A 135 0.30 9.07 24.26
C TYR A 135 -0.17 9.62 25.60
N LYS A 136 0.27 10.84 25.96
CA LYS A 136 -0.13 11.50 27.21
C LYS A 136 -1.65 11.67 27.31
N ALA A 137 -2.31 12.09 26.23
CA ALA A 137 -3.76 12.21 26.17
C ALA A 137 -4.45 10.87 26.48
N THR A 138 -3.94 9.74 25.97
CA THR A 138 -4.53 8.42 26.25
C THR A 138 -4.41 8.01 27.74
N VAL A 139 -3.35 8.46 28.42
CA VAL A 139 -3.19 8.29 29.87
C VAL A 139 -4.18 9.19 30.61
N GLU A 140 -4.28 10.47 30.24
CA GLU A 140 -5.14 11.46 30.89
C GLU A 140 -6.64 11.13 30.74
N PHE A 141 -7.06 10.66 29.56
CA PHE A 141 -8.41 10.16 29.33
C PHE A 141 -8.67 8.77 29.93
N GLY A 142 -7.64 8.13 30.52
CA GLY A 142 -7.76 6.85 31.18
C GLY A 142 -8.18 5.72 30.24
N ILE A 143 -7.76 5.77 28.97
CA ILE A 143 -8.06 4.73 27.97
C ILE A 143 -6.89 3.77 27.75
N LEU A 144 -5.67 4.14 28.18
CA LEU A 144 -4.51 3.26 28.14
C LEU A 144 -4.69 2.02 29.05
N GLY A 145 -4.39 0.84 28.52
CA GLY A 145 -4.50 -0.44 29.22
C GLY A 145 -5.93 -0.91 29.48
N ARG A 146 -6.93 -0.32 28.80
CA ARG A 146 -8.34 -0.67 28.97
C ARG A 146 -8.94 -1.25 27.70
N VAL A 147 -9.73 -2.32 27.87
CA VAL A 147 -10.53 -2.93 26.80
C VAL A 147 -11.93 -2.32 26.85
N ARG A 148 -12.42 -1.79 25.71
CA ARG A 148 -13.76 -1.16 25.64
C ARG A 148 -14.87 -2.15 25.31
N GLY A 149 -14.58 -3.27 24.65
CA GLY A 149 -15.58 -4.26 24.24
C GLY A 149 -16.42 -3.82 23.04
N ARG A 150 -16.00 -2.77 22.32
CA ARG A 150 -16.81 -2.10 21.28
C ARG A 150 -16.19 -2.20 19.88
N ALA A 151 -14.93 -2.64 19.76
CA ALA A 151 -14.30 -2.79 18.45
C ALA A 151 -15.03 -3.85 17.61
N LYS A 152 -15.21 -3.53 16.33
CA LYS A 152 -15.62 -4.53 15.34
C LYS A 152 -14.48 -5.53 15.16
N LYS A 153 -14.77 -6.82 15.27
CA LYS A 153 -13.78 -7.86 14.97
C LYS A 153 -13.48 -7.86 13.48
N ILE A 154 -12.23 -7.55 13.12
CA ILE A 154 -11.77 -7.56 11.73
C ILE A 154 -11.00 -8.86 11.48
N VAL A 155 -11.37 -9.55 10.41
CA VAL A 155 -10.62 -10.69 9.88
C VAL A 155 -9.97 -10.22 8.58
N PRO A 156 -8.65 -9.97 8.57
CA PRO A 156 -7.95 -9.59 7.35
C PRO A 156 -8.12 -10.67 6.29
N LYS A 157 -8.41 -10.25 5.05
CA LYS A 157 -8.43 -11.19 3.93
C LYS A 157 -7.02 -11.76 3.73
N PRO A 158 -6.89 -13.04 3.32
CA PRO A 158 -5.59 -13.58 2.96
C PRO A 158 -4.98 -12.75 1.81
N PRO A 159 -3.64 -12.65 1.74
CA PRO A 159 -2.97 -12.00 0.62
C PRO A 159 -3.44 -12.60 -0.72
N PRO A 160 -3.65 -11.78 -1.76
CA PRO A 160 -4.07 -12.30 -3.06
C PRO A 160 -3.07 -13.32 -3.57
N VAL A 161 -3.57 -14.47 -4.02
CA VAL A 161 -2.78 -15.52 -4.66
C VAL A 161 -2.50 -15.15 -6.11
N PRO A 162 -1.41 -15.66 -6.73
CA PRO A 162 -1.10 -15.37 -8.14
C PRO A 162 -2.29 -15.73 -9.04
N TYR A 163 -2.71 -14.79 -9.88
CA TYR A 163 -3.78 -14.99 -10.84
C TYR A 163 -3.38 -16.10 -11.82
N SER A 164 -3.96 -17.30 -11.66
CA SER A 164 -3.86 -18.35 -12.68
C SER A 164 -4.81 -17.97 -13.80
N ARG A 165 -4.29 -17.33 -14.84
CA ARG A 165 -5.07 -16.98 -16.03
C ARG A 165 -5.63 -18.29 -16.61
N PRO A 166 -6.97 -18.46 -16.75
CA PRO A 166 -7.50 -19.58 -17.52
C PRO A 166 -6.92 -19.49 -18.94
N ALA A 167 -6.40 -20.59 -19.47
CA ALA A 167 -5.90 -20.63 -20.84
C ALA A 167 -7.01 -20.14 -21.79
N PRO A 168 -6.76 -19.13 -22.63
CA PRO A 168 -7.76 -18.70 -23.59
C PRO A 168 -8.03 -19.84 -24.59
N PRO A 169 -9.27 -20.01 -25.06
CA PRO A 169 -9.56 -20.93 -26.15
C PRO A 169 -8.81 -20.47 -27.39
N VAL A 170 -8.18 -21.41 -28.07
CA VAL A 170 -7.45 -21.21 -29.32
C VAL A 170 -8.42 -20.70 -30.38
N HIS A 171 -8.35 -19.42 -30.76
CA HIS A 171 -8.97 -18.96 -32.02
C HIS A 171 -8.25 -17.74 -32.64
N VAL A 172 -7.58 -18.06 -33.74
CA VAL A 172 -7.52 -17.39 -35.06
C VAL A 172 -7.06 -15.93 -35.15
N MET A 173 -6.04 -15.78 -36.02
CA MET A 173 -5.33 -14.55 -36.37
C MET A 173 -6.25 -13.42 -36.83
N SER A 174 -5.93 -12.20 -36.41
CA SER A 174 -6.22 -10.98 -37.16
C SER A 174 -5.16 -9.92 -36.88
N ASN A 175 -4.55 -9.43 -37.95
CA ASN A 175 -3.55 -8.37 -38.00
C ASN A 175 -4.09 -7.06 -37.40
N ALA A 176 -3.35 -6.50 -36.45
CA ALA A 176 -3.35 -5.07 -36.19
C ALA A 176 -1.97 -4.66 -35.66
N GLN A 177 -1.33 -3.74 -36.36
CA GLN A 177 0.00 -3.19 -36.10
C GLN A 177 -0.04 -2.26 -34.87
N THR A 178 0.88 -2.42 -33.93
CA THR A 178 1.10 -1.47 -32.83
C THR A 178 2.58 -1.30 -32.50
N SER A 179 3.06 -0.07 -32.74
CA SER A 179 4.07 0.69 -31.98
C SER A 179 5.31 -0.01 -31.40
N THR A 180 6.46 0.29 -32.00
CA THR A 180 7.82 -0.22 -31.76
C THR A 180 8.53 0.35 -30.52
N ALA A 181 7.89 0.39 -29.35
CA ALA A 181 8.54 0.85 -28.10
C ALA A 181 8.52 -0.17 -26.94
N ASP A 182 7.73 -1.25 -27.04
CA ASP A 182 7.51 -2.23 -25.95
C ASP A 182 8.33 -3.53 -26.07
N ASP A 183 9.16 -3.66 -27.10
CA ASP A 183 9.74 -4.95 -27.52
C ASP A 183 10.98 -5.38 -26.69
N ARG A 184 11.65 -4.42 -26.04
CA ARG A 184 12.83 -4.70 -25.21
C ARG A 184 12.49 -5.32 -23.85
N ASN A 185 11.33 -4.98 -23.27
CA ASN A 185 10.91 -5.54 -21.99
C ASN A 185 10.32 -6.96 -22.12
N GLN A 186 9.84 -7.35 -23.31
CA GLN A 186 9.34 -8.70 -23.55
C GLN A 186 10.46 -9.72 -23.83
N THR A 187 11.63 -9.28 -24.28
CA THR A 187 12.76 -10.15 -24.66
C THR A 187 13.81 -10.32 -23.54
N ALA A 188 13.81 -9.46 -22.52
CA ALA A 188 14.74 -9.50 -21.40
C ALA A 188 14.37 -10.54 -20.32
N CYS A 189 15.38 -11.13 -19.69
CA CYS A 189 15.26 -12.12 -18.63
C CYS A 189 14.52 -11.54 -17.42
N PRO A 190 13.46 -12.20 -16.90
CA PRO A 190 12.67 -11.69 -15.78
C PRO A 190 13.41 -11.69 -14.43
N VAL A 191 14.63 -12.22 -14.39
CA VAL A 191 15.45 -12.31 -13.17
C VAL A 191 16.48 -11.19 -13.09
N CYS A 192 17.24 -10.96 -14.17
CA CYS A 192 18.26 -9.91 -14.20
C CYS A 192 17.84 -8.66 -14.98
N LEU A 193 16.72 -8.71 -15.71
CA LEU A 193 16.22 -7.63 -16.57
C LEU A 193 17.25 -7.10 -17.59
N THR A 194 18.33 -7.85 -17.83
CA THR A 194 19.47 -7.42 -18.65
C THR A 194 19.65 -8.34 -19.86
N ASN A 195 19.81 -9.65 -19.61
CA ASN A 195 20.17 -10.62 -20.65
C ASN A 195 18.93 -11.14 -21.39
N ALA A 196 19.07 -11.55 -22.65
CA ALA A 196 17.97 -12.14 -23.42
C ALA A 196 17.49 -13.49 -22.86
N LYS A 197 16.23 -13.84 -23.15
CA LYS A 197 15.64 -15.14 -22.81
C LYS A 197 16.14 -16.22 -23.78
N GLU A 198 17.03 -17.10 -23.30
CA GLU A 198 17.67 -18.15 -24.13
C GLU A 198 17.31 -19.57 -23.69
N LEU A 199 16.79 -19.74 -22.47
CA LEU A 199 16.44 -21.05 -21.92
C LEU A 199 14.97 -21.08 -21.50
N ALA A 200 14.25 -22.07 -21.98
CA ALA A 200 12.92 -22.44 -21.52
C ALA A 200 12.99 -23.58 -20.49
N PHE A 201 12.13 -23.53 -19.48
CA PHE A 201 11.92 -24.62 -18.53
C PHE A 201 10.81 -25.54 -19.00
N GLY A 202 10.68 -26.73 -18.40
CA GLY A 202 9.60 -27.69 -18.70
C GLY A 202 8.17 -27.12 -18.55
N CYS A 203 8.02 -26.03 -17.79
CA CYS A 203 6.76 -25.29 -17.64
C CYS A 203 6.52 -24.22 -18.73
N GLY A 204 7.39 -24.12 -19.74
CA GLY A 204 7.29 -23.16 -20.86
C GLY A 204 7.85 -21.77 -20.58
N HIS A 205 8.15 -21.43 -19.33
CA HIS A 205 8.70 -20.13 -18.95
C HIS A 205 10.20 -19.99 -19.24
N MET A 206 10.66 -18.77 -19.54
CA MET A 206 12.02 -18.54 -20.04
C MET A 206 12.85 -17.56 -19.21
N THR A 207 14.16 -17.79 -19.16
CA THR A 207 15.18 -16.90 -18.56
C THR A 207 16.45 -16.87 -19.42
N CYS A 208 17.40 -15.99 -19.09
CA CYS A 208 18.75 -16.08 -19.65
C CYS A 208 19.52 -17.30 -19.12
N ARG A 209 20.61 -17.65 -19.80
CA ARG A 209 21.48 -18.77 -19.43
C ARG A 209 22.04 -18.66 -18.02
N ASP A 210 22.56 -17.48 -17.65
CA ASP A 210 23.23 -17.28 -16.36
C ASP A 210 22.29 -17.39 -15.17
N CYS A 211 21.05 -16.92 -15.31
CA CYS A 211 20.05 -17.04 -14.26
C CYS A 211 19.53 -18.47 -14.16
N ALA A 212 19.31 -19.16 -15.29
CA ALA A 212 18.75 -20.51 -15.31
C ALA A 212 19.57 -21.56 -14.55
N THR A 213 20.90 -21.41 -14.51
CA THR A 213 21.79 -22.37 -13.82
C THR A 213 21.68 -22.29 -12.29
N ARG A 214 21.29 -21.13 -11.75
CA ARG A 214 21.14 -20.87 -10.31
C ARG A 214 19.73 -21.13 -9.78
N LEU A 215 18.80 -21.53 -10.65
CA LEU A 215 17.39 -21.71 -10.30
C LEU A 215 17.04 -23.19 -10.16
N SER A 216 16.53 -23.57 -8.99
CA SER A 216 15.95 -24.90 -8.73
C SER A 216 14.44 -24.94 -9.04
N ASN A 217 13.78 -23.78 -8.98
CA ASN A 217 12.37 -23.58 -9.24
C ASN A 217 12.19 -22.44 -10.25
N CYS A 218 11.17 -22.54 -11.09
CA CYS A 218 10.85 -21.52 -12.07
C CYS A 218 10.52 -20.19 -11.35
N PRO A 219 11.16 -19.05 -11.69
CA PRO A 219 10.89 -17.77 -11.04
C PRO A 219 9.49 -17.23 -11.35
N ILE A 220 8.85 -17.76 -12.40
CA ILE A 220 7.53 -17.32 -12.87
C ILE A 220 6.42 -18.16 -12.22
N CYS A 221 6.42 -19.50 -12.37
CA CYS A 221 5.37 -20.38 -11.85
C CYS A 221 5.76 -21.22 -10.62
N ARG A 222 7.01 -21.15 -10.14
CA ARG A 222 7.56 -21.90 -8.99
C ARG A 222 7.59 -23.42 -9.11
N GLU A 223 7.20 -23.99 -10.25
CA GLU A 223 7.41 -25.41 -10.53
C GLU A 223 8.91 -25.78 -10.45
N ARG A 224 9.19 -26.98 -9.95
CA ARG A 224 10.54 -27.52 -9.89
C ARG A 224 11.08 -27.66 -11.32
N ILE A 225 12.26 -27.09 -11.58
CA ILE A 225 12.87 -27.14 -12.91
C ILE A 225 13.45 -28.54 -13.13
N THR A 226 12.77 -29.34 -13.95
CA THR A 226 13.20 -30.69 -14.35
C THR A 226 13.93 -30.71 -15.69
N SER A 227 13.70 -29.71 -16.54
CA SER A 227 14.34 -29.56 -17.86
C SER A 227 14.70 -28.11 -18.16
N ARG A 228 15.77 -27.91 -18.92
CA ARG A 228 16.24 -26.61 -19.44
C ARG A 228 16.55 -26.78 -20.93
N LEU A 229 15.76 -26.14 -21.79
CA LEU A 229 15.84 -26.26 -23.25
C LEU A 229 16.35 -24.95 -23.83
N ARG A 230 17.39 -25.01 -24.67
CA ARG A 230 17.89 -23.82 -25.37
C ARG A 230 16.94 -23.46 -26.51
N VAL A 231 16.48 -22.23 -26.51
CA VAL A 231 15.62 -21.69 -27.56
C VAL A 231 16.49 -20.88 -28.51
N PHE A 232 16.42 -21.20 -29.80
CA PHE A 232 17.05 -20.43 -30.86
C PHE A 232 15.97 -19.56 -31.50
N THR A 233 16.02 -18.26 -31.24
CA THR A 233 15.22 -17.29 -31.99
C THR A 233 15.88 -17.11 -33.36
N GLY A 234 15.18 -17.49 -34.43
CA GLY A 234 15.58 -17.21 -35.81
C GLY A 234 15.39 -15.74 -36.17
#